data_AF-A0A0M2V3P4-F1
#
_entry.id   AF-A0A0M2V3P4-F1
#
_cell.length_a   1.000
_cell.length_b   1.000
_cell.length_c   1.000
_cell.angle_alpha   90.00
_cell.angle_beta   90.00
_cell.angle_gamma   90.00
#
_symmetry.space_group_name_H-M   'P 1'
#
loop_
_entity.id
_entity.type
_entity.pdbx_description
1 polymer ?
#
loop_
_entity_poly.entity_id
_entity_poly.type
_entity_poly.pdbx_seq_one_letter_code
_entity_poly.pdbx_strand_id
1 'polypeptide(L)'
;MTVPLPTKPPLKQKLWIWLLWLAGFYAVWLYLVAGQGYWPTAVAHWPMAVAMAIGSYAAGSTPMGGGTVGFPVLVLLFELPASLGRDFSFAIQSIGMTSAAIFILARRQPLAWAILKGAMLGSLIGTPFGIFLIAPYIPELWIKLVFAIVWASFGLLHLFRLNEIAGHSGITDFDERWDFKLGLWIGLLAGATVAAVTGVGIDMVLYTALVLLCRADLKIAIPTSVVIMAFTSVLGVVVKMVSGQGLAPGVFENWLAAAPVVAIGAPLGVFIVAKIGRKPTLLVVATLCVGQFIWTLFTEQQRLGLSGMLWALLAVAACLAGFELLRRWGAVLVGEKAAKADAALLTKAPPKTELPQS
;
A
#
# COMPACT_ATOMS: atom_id res chain seq x y z
N MET A 1 27.73 8.76 34.30
CA MET A 1 26.28 8.90 34.62
C MET A 1 25.61 9.59 33.44
N THR A 2 24.90 8.84 32.60
CA THR A 2 24.15 9.39 31.46
C THR A 2 22.83 9.94 31.98
N VAL A 3 22.67 11.27 31.95
CA VAL A 3 21.40 11.93 32.28
C VAL A 3 20.36 11.44 31.26
N PRO A 4 19.24 10.81 31.69
CA PRO A 4 18.16 10.47 30.77
C PRO A 4 17.60 11.75 30.17
N LEU A 5 17.60 11.85 28.84
CA LEU A 5 16.96 12.97 28.14
C LEU A 5 15.48 13.02 28.55
N PRO A 6 14.91 14.21 28.79
CA PRO A 6 13.50 14.34 29.15
C PRO A 6 12.62 13.76 28.04
N THR A 7 11.87 12.70 28.38
CA THR A 7 10.87 12.10 27.49
C THR A 7 9.81 13.14 27.18
N LYS A 8 9.79 13.65 25.93
CA LYS A 8 8.72 14.56 25.48
C LYS A 8 7.36 13.95 25.83
N PRO A 9 6.42 14.72 26.43
CA PRO A 9 5.11 14.19 26.77
C PRO A 9 4.43 13.65 25.51
N PRO A 10 3.71 12.51 25.60
CA PRO A 10 3.05 11.92 24.45
C PRO A 10 2.09 12.94 23.85
N LEU A 11 2.31 13.27 22.57
CA LEU A 11 1.49 14.20 21.82
C LEU A 11 0.01 13.77 21.89
N LYS A 12 -0.88 14.69 22.29
CA LYS A 12 -2.33 14.40 22.38
C LYS A 12 -2.85 13.86 21.05
N GLN A 13 -3.50 12.70 21.09
CA GLN A 13 -4.13 12.08 19.93
C GLN A 13 -5.48 12.75 19.66
N LYS A 14 -5.81 12.98 18.39
CA LYS A 14 -7.01 13.70 17.97
C LYS A 14 -8.02 12.77 17.29
N LEU A 15 -8.39 11.69 17.98
CA LEU A 15 -9.30 10.66 17.44
C LEU A 15 -10.69 11.20 17.05
N TRP A 16 -11.11 12.33 17.62
CA TRP A 16 -12.35 13.01 17.22
C TRP A 16 -12.38 13.38 15.73
N ILE A 17 -11.23 13.65 15.10
CA ILE A 17 -11.15 13.95 13.65
C ILE A 17 -11.59 12.73 12.84
N TRP A 18 -11.16 11.54 13.24
CA TRP A 18 -11.57 10.29 12.61
C TRP A 18 -13.06 9.99 12.86
N LEU A 19 -13.56 10.25 14.07
CA LEU A 19 -14.99 10.10 14.37
C LEU A 19 -15.86 11.06 13.55
N LEU A 20 -15.41 12.30 13.33
CA LEU A 20 -16.11 13.26 12.46
C LEU A 20 -16.13 12.80 11.01
N TRP A 21 -15.01 12.26 10.50
CA TRP A 21 -14.97 11.68 9.16
C TRP A 21 -15.96 10.51 9.03
N LEU A 22 -15.99 9.61 10.03
CA LEU A 22 -16.95 8.50 10.06
C LEU A 22 -18.40 9.01 10.08
N ALA A 23 -18.70 9.98 10.94
CA ALA A 23 -20.03 10.57 11.02
C ALA A 23 -20.47 11.18 9.68
N GLY A 24 -19.57 11.92 9.02
CA GLY A 24 -19.83 12.49 7.69
C GLY A 24 -20.05 11.40 6.63
N PHE A 25 -19.19 10.38 6.60
CA PHE A 25 -19.34 9.25 5.67
C PHE A 25 -20.67 8.52 5.87
N TYR A 26 -21.01 8.14 7.12
CA TYR A 26 -22.25 7.43 7.42
C TYR A 26 -23.49 8.30 7.18
N ALA A 27 -23.43 9.61 7.39
CA ALA A 27 -24.53 10.51 7.05
C ALA A 27 -24.80 10.50 5.53
N VAL A 28 -23.76 10.59 4.70
CA VAL A 28 -23.89 10.51 3.24
C VAL A 28 -24.36 9.12 2.81
N TRP A 29 -23.76 8.06 3.35
CA TRP A 29 -24.15 6.69 3.02
C TRP A 29 -25.61 6.41 3.41
N LEU A 30 -26.06 6.85 4.60
CA LEU A 30 -27.43 6.71 5.06
C LEU A 30 -28.41 7.48 4.16
N TYR A 31 -28.04 8.69 3.74
CA TYR A 31 -28.83 9.44 2.76
C TYR A 31 -28.97 8.69 1.43
N LEU A 32 -27.91 8.02 0.95
CA LEU A 32 -28.00 7.20 -0.26
C LEU A 32 -28.92 5.99 -0.08
N VAL A 33 -28.73 5.20 0.99
CA VAL A 33 -29.52 3.95 1.14
C VAL A 33 -30.97 4.21 1.56
N ALA A 34 -31.22 5.14 2.47
CA ALA A 34 -32.55 5.42 3.00
C ALA A 34 -33.24 6.58 2.27
N GLY A 35 -32.51 7.67 2.00
CA GLY A 35 -33.08 8.86 1.34
C GLY A 35 -33.28 8.69 -0.17
N GLN A 36 -32.37 8.00 -0.86
CA GLN A 36 -32.46 7.72 -2.30
C GLN A 36 -32.96 6.30 -2.61
N GLY A 37 -33.33 5.51 -1.60
CA GLY A 37 -33.95 4.20 -1.78
C GLY A 37 -33.03 3.08 -2.23
N TYR A 38 -31.69 3.23 -2.14
CA TYR A 38 -30.73 2.19 -2.56
C TYR A 38 -30.54 1.06 -1.54
N TRP A 39 -31.34 1.00 -0.48
CA TRP A 39 -31.28 -0.07 0.52
C TRP A 39 -31.36 -1.49 -0.10
N PRO A 40 -32.30 -1.80 -1.01
CA PRO A 40 -32.37 -3.13 -1.62
C PRO A 40 -31.12 -3.47 -2.43
N THR A 41 -30.54 -2.48 -3.12
CA THR A 41 -29.31 -2.64 -3.91
C THR A 41 -28.11 -3.01 -3.03
N ALA A 42 -27.98 -2.36 -1.86
CA ALA A 42 -26.93 -2.67 -0.90
C ALA A 42 -27.07 -4.10 -0.35
N VAL A 43 -28.30 -4.52 -0.03
CA VAL A 43 -28.59 -5.88 0.46
C VAL A 43 -28.31 -6.93 -0.62
N ALA A 44 -28.64 -6.67 -1.89
CA ALA A 44 -28.38 -7.58 -2.99
C ALA A 44 -26.88 -7.90 -3.17
N HIS A 45 -26.00 -6.97 -2.78
CA HIS A 45 -24.54 -7.09 -2.90
C HIS A 45 -23.83 -7.41 -1.57
N TRP A 46 -24.56 -7.94 -0.59
CA TRP A 46 -24.00 -8.32 0.72
C TRP A 46 -22.76 -9.24 0.68
N PRO A 47 -22.57 -10.16 -0.31
CA PRO A 47 -21.37 -11.00 -0.34
C PRO A 47 -20.09 -10.17 -0.42
N MET A 48 -20.15 -9.01 -1.10
CA MET A 48 -19.02 -8.10 -1.19
C MET A 48 -18.72 -7.43 0.14
N ALA A 49 -19.75 -7.09 0.93
CA ALA A 49 -19.58 -6.57 2.29
C ALA A 49 -18.85 -7.57 3.19
N VAL A 50 -19.18 -8.86 3.09
CA VAL A 50 -18.53 -9.93 3.87
C VAL A 50 -17.08 -10.15 3.43
N ALA A 51 -16.82 -10.23 2.13
CA ALA A 51 -15.46 -10.29 1.60
C ALA A 51 -14.61 -9.12 2.10
N MET A 52 -15.19 -7.91 2.09
CA MET A 52 -14.52 -6.70 2.53
C MET A 52 -14.43 -6.53 4.04
N ALA A 53 -15.21 -7.25 4.84
CA ALA A 53 -14.99 -7.32 6.29
C ALA A 53 -13.62 -7.93 6.60
N ILE A 54 -13.29 -9.02 5.93
CA ILE A 54 -11.99 -9.69 6.04
C ILE A 54 -10.91 -8.84 5.36
N GLY A 55 -11.20 -8.37 4.14
CA GLY A 55 -10.25 -7.59 3.34
C GLY A 55 -9.84 -6.27 3.98
N SER A 56 -10.77 -5.55 4.60
CA SER A 56 -10.47 -4.25 5.22
C SER A 56 -9.59 -4.40 6.47
N TYR A 57 -9.81 -5.43 7.29
CA TYR A 57 -8.93 -5.74 8.42
C TYR A 57 -7.49 -6.01 7.94
N ALA A 58 -7.34 -6.90 6.95
CA ALA A 58 -6.03 -7.22 6.37
C ALA A 58 -5.38 -5.98 5.75
N ALA A 59 -6.18 -5.12 5.12
CA ALA A 59 -5.68 -3.92 4.46
C ALA A 59 -5.13 -2.87 5.42
N GLY A 60 -5.81 -2.63 6.53
CA GLY A 60 -5.32 -1.68 7.53
C GLY A 60 -4.10 -2.17 8.30
N SER A 61 -3.89 -3.48 8.35
CA SER A 61 -2.84 -4.11 9.15
C SER A 61 -1.57 -4.44 8.36
N THR A 62 -1.60 -4.28 7.03
CA THR A 62 -0.50 -4.60 6.12
C THR A 62 -0.33 -3.49 5.07
N PRO A 63 0.77 -3.45 4.30
CA PRO A 63 0.95 -2.45 3.24
C PRO A 63 0.20 -2.82 1.96
N MET A 64 -0.88 -3.61 2.07
CA MET A 64 -1.70 -4.05 0.95
C MET A 64 -3.07 -3.42 1.09
N GLY A 65 -3.58 -2.81 0.03
CA GLY A 65 -4.90 -2.23 0.03
C GLY A 65 -6.05 -3.23 0.15
N GLY A 66 -7.24 -2.79 0.55
CA GLY A 66 -8.48 -3.58 0.54
C GLY A 66 -8.88 -4.06 -0.86
N GLY A 67 -8.47 -3.33 -1.91
CA GLY A 67 -8.54 -3.78 -3.30
C GLY A 67 -7.80 -5.10 -3.56
N THR A 68 -6.82 -5.47 -2.71
CA THR A 68 -6.13 -6.77 -2.79
C THR A 68 -7.07 -7.95 -2.59
N VAL A 69 -8.11 -7.79 -1.77
CA VAL A 69 -9.14 -8.81 -1.57
C VAL A 69 -10.33 -8.56 -2.50
N GLY A 70 -10.71 -7.29 -2.68
CA GLY A 70 -11.86 -6.94 -3.51
C GLY A 70 -11.69 -7.33 -4.99
N PHE A 71 -10.50 -7.13 -5.56
CA PHE A 71 -10.24 -7.46 -6.97
C PHE A 71 -10.38 -8.96 -7.25
N PRO A 72 -9.70 -9.90 -6.54
CA PRO A 72 -9.89 -11.34 -6.74
C PRO A 72 -11.33 -11.79 -6.53
N VAL A 73 -12.03 -11.26 -5.52
CA VAL A 73 -13.43 -11.66 -5.25
C VAL A 73 -14.33 -11.27 -6.42
N LEU A 74 -14.21 -10.04 -6.92
CA LEU A 74 -15.04 -9.61 -8.06
C LEU A 74 -14.63 -10.32 -9.36
N VAL A 75 -13.32 -10.43 -9.63
CA VAL A 75 -12.81 -10.81 -10.95
C VAL A 75 -12.58 -12.31 -11.11
N LEU A 76 -12.20 -13.01 -10.04
CA LEU A 76 -11.90 -14.45 -10.07
C LEU A 76 -13.02 -15.29 -9.46
N LEU A 77 -13.70 -14.80 -8.41
CA LEU A 77 -14.78 -15.54 -7.76
C LEU A 77 -16.15 -15.25 -8.38
N PHE A 78 -16.46 -13.98 -8.68
CA PHE A 78 -17.71 -13.60 -9.33
C PHE A 78 -17.60 -13.45 -10.85
N GLU A 79 -16.42 -13.74 -11.42
CA GLU A 79 -16.15 -13.72 -12.86
C GLU A 79 -16.54 -12.39 -13.55
N LEU A 80 -16.42 -11.28 -12.84
CA LEU A 80 -16.70 -9.94 -13.36
C LEU A 80 -15.50 -9.36 -14.14
N PRO A 81 -15.73 -8.37 -15.01
CA PRO A 81 -14.68 -7.71 -15.79
C PRO A 81 -13.53 -7.16 -14.91
N ALA A 82 -12.29 -7.32 -15.38
CA ALA A 82 -11.13 -6.81 -14.64
C ALA A 82 -11.14 -5.28 -14.50
N SER A 83 -11.75 -4.58 -15.45
CA SER A 83 -11.98 -3.13 -15.42
C SER A 83 -12.90 -2.71 -14.25
N LEU A 84 -13.91 -3.51 -13.94
CA LEU A 84 -14.78 -3.35 -12.76
C LEU A 84 -13.97 -3.55 -11.49
N GLY A 85 -13.18 -4.62 -11.41
CA GLY A 85 -12.29 -4.88 -10.26
C GLY A 85 -11.32 -3.74 -9.98
N ARG A 86 -10.73 -3.15 -11.03
CA ARG A 86 -9.85 -1.95 -10.93
C ARG A 86 -10.60 -0.74 -10.37
N ASP A 87 -11.73 -0.41 -10.98
CA ASP A 87 -12.51 0.78 -10.61
C ASP A 87 -13.09 0.65 -9.21
N PHE A 88 -13.56 -0.54 -8.86
CA PHE A 88 -13.97 -0.89 -7.51
C PHE A 88 -12.82 -0.76 -6.52
N SER A 89 -11.61 -1.22 -6.88
CA SER A 89 -10.43 -1.08 -6.02
C SER A 89 -10.13 0.39 -5.72
N PHE A 90 -10.15 1.29 -6.71
CA PHE A 90 -10.03 2.72 -6.45
C PHE A 90 -11.16 3.24 -5.56
N ALA A 91 -12.41 2.88 -5.85
CA ALA A 91 -13.58 3.36 -5.12
C ALA A 91 -13.57 2.92 -3.65
N ILE A 92 -13.33 1.63 -3.37
CA ILE A 92 -13.38 1.10 -2.00
C ILE A 92 -12.21 1.60 -1.16
N GLN A 93 -11.04 1.76 -1.79
CA GLN A 93 -9.83 2.27 -1.13
C GLN A 93 -9.93 3.75 -0.79
N SER A 94 -10.61 4.53 -1.65
CA SER A 94 -10.89 5.95 -1.40
C SER A 94 -11.70 6.18 -0.11
N ILE A 95 -12.38 5.16 0.39
CA ILE A 95 -13.07 5.17 1.68
C ILE A 95 -12.21 4.50 2.76
N GLY A 96 -11.83 3.24 2.55
CA GLY A 96 -11.12 2.43 3.53
C GLY A 96 -9.76 2.99 3.93
N MET A 97 -8.89 3.20 2.94
CA MET A 97 -7.54 3.70 3.19
C MET A 97 -7.56 5.15 3.63
N THR A 98 -8.52 5.95 3.15
CA THR A 98 -8.72 7.32 3.65
C THR A 98 -9.10 7.32 5.12
N SER A 99 -10.02 6.46 5.55
CA SER A 99 -10.34 6.28 6.97
C SER A 99 -9.11 5.89 7.80
N ALA A 100 -8.37 4.89 7.31
CA ALA A 100 -7.16 4.40 7.97
C ALA A 100 -6.07 5.48 8.02
N ALA A 101 -5.87 6.25 6.95
CA ALA A 101 -4.95 7.36 6.87
C ALA A 101 -5.32 8.48 7.86
N ILE A 102 -6.60 8.84 7.96
CA ILE A 102 -7.09 9.81 8.95
C ILE A 102 -6.83 9.29 10.36
N PHE A 103 -7.09 8.00 10.63
CA PHE A 103 -6.82 7.37 11.91
C PHE A 103 -5.32 7.38 12.26
N ILE A 104 -4.46 7.03 11.31
CA ILE A 104 -2.99 7.08 11.40
C ILE A 104 -2.51 8.49 11.76
N LEU A 105 -3.00 9.50 11.05
CA LEU A 105 -2.67 10.92 11.27
C LEU A 105 -3.19 11.42 12.63
N ALA A 106 -4.42 11.05 13.00
CA ALA A 106 -5.02 11.39 14.29
C ALA A 106 -4.26 10.77 15.48
N ARG A 107 -3.69 9.57 15.29
CA ARG A 107 -2.82 8.87 16.24
C ARG A 107 -1.36 9.32 16.19
N ARG A 108 -0.99 10.16 15.21
CA ARG A 108 0.37 10.67 14.99
C ARG A 108 1.41 9.56 14.86
N GLN A 109 1.05 8.50 14.12
CA GLN A 109 2.03 7.46 13.78
C GLN A 109 3.13 8.05 12.88
N PRO A 110 4.37 7.55 12.99
CA PRO A 110 5.48 8.07 12.22
C PRO A 110 5.33 7.75 10.73
N LEU A 111 5.69 8.70 9.88
CA LEU A 111 5.60 8.61 8.42
C LEU A 111 6.92 9.07 7.79
N ALA A 112 7.32 8.44 6.68
CA ALA A 112 8.47 8.86 5.88
C ALA A 112 8.05 10.05 4.98
N TRP A 113 7.93 11.24 5.56
CA TRP A 113 7.31 12.41 4.92
C TRP A 113 7.97 12.86 3.61
N ALA A 114 9.30 12.86 3.54
CA ALA A 114 10.02 13.28 2.33
C ALA A 114 9.65 12.38 1.14
N ILE A 115 9.77 11.06 1.33
CA ILE A 115 9.39 10.03 0.36
C ILE A 115 7.89 10.11 0.04
N LEU A 116 7.03 10.27 1.06
CA LEU A 116 5.58 10.34 0.87
C LEU A 116 5.16 11.55 0.04
N LYS A 117 5.68 12.74 0.32
CA LYS A 117 5.39 13.96 -0.45
C LYS A 117 5.83 13.81 -1.91
N GLY A 118 7.02 13.24 -2.13
CA GLY A 118 7.50 12.90 -3.45
C GLY A 118 6.53 11.96 -4.17
N ALA A 119 6.15 10.86 -3.51
CA ALA A 119 5.24 9.86 -4.08
C ALA A 119 3.85 10.42 -4.39
N MET A 120 3.30 11.29 -3.55
CA MET A 120 2.04 11.98 -3.83
C MET A 120 2.17 12.87 -5.06
N LEU A 121 3.24 13.66 -5.19
CA LEU A 121 3.48 14.49 -6.38
C LEU A 121 3.67 13.63 -7.64
N GLY A 122 4.39 12.51 -7.53
CA GLY A 122 4.59 11.57 -8.63
C GLY A 122 3.26 10.93 -9.06
N SER A 123 2.47 10.45 -8.11
CA SER A 123 1.15 9.85 -8.38
C SER A 123 0.16 10.86 -8.96
N LEU A 124 0.26 12.14 -8.59
CA LEU A 124 -0.57 13.21 -9.16
C LEU A 124 -0.46 13.28 -10.69
N ILE A 125 0.71 12.94 -11.25
CA ILE A 125 0.95 12.89 -12.70
C ILE A 125 0.80 11.46 -13.22
N GLY A 126 1.42 10.50 -12.54
CA GLY A 126 1.49 9.11 -12.97
C GLY A 126 0.13 8.46 -13.06
N THR A 127 -0.71 8.60 -12.04
CA THR A 127 -2.02 7.93 -12.00
C THR A 127 -2.95 8.41 -13.13
N PRO A 128 -3.16 9.71 -13.37
CA PRO A 128 -3.91 10.16 -14.53
C PRO A 128 -3.29 9.71 -15.86
N PHE A 129 -1.97 9.83 -16.01
CA PHE A 129 -1.26 9.39 -17.20
C PHE A 129 -1.55 7.90 -17.49
N GLY A 130 -1.43 7.05 -16.47
CA GLY A 130 -1.73 5.63 -16.59
C GLY A 130 -3.19 5.35 -16.92
N ILE A 131 -4.13 6.05 -16.28
CA ILE A 131 -5.57 5.87 -16.51
C ILE A 131 -5.95 6.19 -17.96
N PHE A 132 -5.37 7.24 -18.55
CA PHE A 132 -5.72 7.68 -19.90
C PHE A 132 -4.91 7.00 -21.01
N LEU A 133 -3.63 6.73 -20.77
CA LEU A 133 -2.70 6.36 -21.85
C LEU A 133 -2.18 4.92 -21.75
N ILE A 134 -2.35 4.24 -20.61
CA ILE A 134 -1.85 2.87 -20.41
C ILE A 134 -3.01 1.90 -20.21
N ALA A 135 -3.82 2.12 -19.18
CA ALA A 135 -4.86 1.20 -18.77
C ALA A 135 -5.90 0.84 -19.85
N PRO A 136 -6.32 1.74 -20.77
CA PRO A 136 -7.28 1.40 -21.83
C PRO A 136 -6.73 0.41 -22.86
N TYR A 137 -5.41 0.32 -22.99
CA TYR A 137 -4.75 -0.55 -23.98
C TYR A 137 -4.33 -1.90 -23.41
N ILE A 138 -4.56 -2.16 -22.13
CA ILE A 138 -4.18 -3.41 -21.47
C ILE A 138 -5.39 -4.36 -21.47
N PRO A 139 -5.30 -5.52 -22.15
CA PRO A 139 -6.37 -6.49 -22.17
C PRO A 139 -6.65 -7.08 -20.78
N GLU A 140 -7.88 -7.54 -20.54
CA GLU A 140 -8.29 -8.00 -19.20
C GLU A 140 -7.43 -9.13 -18.63
N LEU A 141 -7.01 -10.08 -19.47
CA LEU A 141 -6.11 -11.17 -19.07
C LEU A 141 -4.80 -10.61 -18.49
N TRP A 142 -4.24 -9.58 -19.12
CA TRP A 142 -3.02 -8.93 -18.64
C TRP A 142 -3.24 -8.18 -17.33
N ILE A 143 -4.41 -7.58 -17.10
CA ILE A 143 -4.76 -6.97 -15.80
C ILE A 143 -4.74 -8.04 -14.71
N LYS A 144 -5.41 -9.19 -14.94
CA LYS A 144 -5.43 -10.31 -13.98
C LYS A 144 -4.02 -10.83 -13.70
N LEU A 145 -3.22 -11.03 -14.75
CA LEU A 145 -1.85 -11.51 -14.62
C LEU A 145 -0.92 -10.53 -13.92
N VAL A 146 -0.93 -9.25 -14.30
CA VAL A 146 -0.10 -8.21 -13.67
C VAL A 146 -0.42 -8.12 -12.18
N PHE A 147 -1.71 -8.11 -11.84
CA PHE A 147 -2.15 -8.16 -10.45
C PHE A 147 -1.64 -9.42 -9.73
N ALA A 148 -1.85 -10.59 -10.30
CA ALA A 148 -1.42 -11.85 -9.68
C ALA A 148 0.11 -11.96 -9.51
N ILE A 149 0.89 -11.54 -10.50
CA ILE A 149 2.36 -11.59 -10.50
C ILE A 149 2.94 -10.63 -9.47
N VAL A 150 2.47 -9.38 -9.44
CA VAL A 150 2.98 -8.37 -8.50
C VAL A 150 2.68 -8.78 -7.05
N TRP A 151 1.48 -9.30 -6.79
CA TRP A 151 1.09 -9.76 -5.46
C TRP A 151 1.82 -11.04 -5.04
N ALA A 152 1.96 -12.02 -5.93
CA ALA A 152 2.76 -13.21 -5.66
C ALA A 152 4.20 -12.86 -5.31
N SER A 153 4.80 -11.97 -6.08
CA SER A 153 6.19 -11.53 -5.86
C SER A 153 6.33 -10.86 -4.50
N PHE A 154 5.39 -9.97 -4.15
CA PHE A 154 5.36 -9.32 -2.85
C PHE A 154 5.16 -10.33 -1.71
N GLY A 155 4.25 -11.30 -1.88
CA GLY A 155 4.00 -12.37 -0.92
C GLY A 155 5.25 -13.23 -0.69
N LEU A 156 5.87 -13.70 -1.76
CA LEU A 156 7.11 -14.50 -1.70
C LEU A 156 8.27 -13.75 -1.05
N LEU A 157 8.45 -12.45 -1.34
CA LEU A 157 9.42 -11.61 -0.66
C LEU A 157 9.22 -11.65 0.87
N HIS A 158 7.98 -11.50 1.33
CA HIS A 158 7.67 -11.55 2.75
C HIS A 158 7.85 -12.94 3.33
N LEU A 159 7.43 -14.01 2.64
CA LEU A 159 7.61 -15.38 3.12
C LEU A 159 9.10 -15.73 3.30
N PHE A 160 9.97 -15.31 2.38
CA PHE A 160 11.41 -15.62 2.46
C PHE A 160 12.21 -14.70 3.38
N ARG A 161 11.81 -13.44 3.55
CA ARG A 161 12.61 -12.41 4.24
C ARG A 161 11.91 -11.78 5.43
N LEU A 162 10.83 -12.38 5.94
CA LEU A 162 10.02 -11.80 7.03
C LEU A 162 10.86 -11.41 8.25
N ASN A 163 11.80 -12.26 8.66
CA ASN A 163 12.61 -12.04 9.86
C ASN A 163 13.55 -10.85 9.70
N GLU A 164 14.18 -10.69 8.53
CA GLU A 164 15.04 -9.55 8.20
C GLU A 164 14.22 -8.26 8.18
N ILE A 165 13.11 -8.28 7.43
CA ILE A 165 12.21 -7.12 7.27
C ILE A 165 11.61 -6.66 8.60
N ALA A 166 11.16 -7.60 9.43
CA ALA A 166 10.58 -7.29 10.74
C ALA A 166 11.63 -6.93 11.80
N GLY A 167 12.92 -7.18 11.54
CA GLY A 167 14.02 -6.85 12.45
C GLY A 167 14.52 -5.41 12.34
N HIS A 168 14.13 -4.66 11.32
CA HIS A 168 14.55 -3.27 11.16
C HIS A 168 13.95 -2.35 12.25
N SER A 169 14.76 -1.44 12.78
CA SER A 169 14.36 -0.43 13.76
C SER A 169 14.67 0.98 13.25
N GLY A 170 13.68 1.88 13.27
CA GLY A 170 13.83 3.25 12.75
C GLY A 170 13.79 3.31 11.22
N ILE A 171 14.41 4.32 10.62
CA ILE A 171 14.55 4.47 9.17
C ILE A 171 15.93 5.02 8.87
N THR A 172 16.57 4.53 7.80
CA THR A 172 17.82 5.13 7.33
C THR A 172 17.49 6.36 6.50
N ASP A 173 17.65 7.54 7.09
CA ASP A 173 17.36 8.83 6.46
C ASP A 173 18.56 9.32 5.62
N PHE A 174 18.57 9.13 4.30
CA PHE A 174 19.76 9.46 3.50
C PHE A 174 19.97 10.97 3.34
N ASP A 175 19.00 11.64 2.71
CA ASP A 175 18.90 13.08 2.48
C ASP A 175 17.44 13.36 2.05
N GLU A 176 16.78 14.37 2.64
CA GLU A 176 15.40 14.73 2.30
C GLU A 176 15.17 14.94 0.80
N ARG A 177 16.14 15.47 0.06
CA ARG A 177 16.04 15.67 -1.40
C ARG A 177 16.13 14.36 -2.16
N TRP A 178 16.99 13.45 -1.73
CA TRP A 178 17.11 12.14 -2.36
C TRP A 178 15.86 11.31 -2.08
N ASP A 179 15.39 11.30 -0.83
CA ASP A 179 14.15 10.68 -0.39
C ASP A 179 12.94 11.21 -1.17
N PHE A 180 12.84 12.53 -1.34
CA PHE A 180 11.78 13.14 -2.13
C PHE A 180 11.83 12.70 -3.60
N LYS A 181 13.02 12.69 -4.23
CA LYS A 181 13.18 12.24 -5.62
C LYS A 181 12.86 10.76 -5.79
N LEU A 182 13.28 9.92 -4.84
CA LEU A 182 12.93 8.50 -4.82
C LEU A 182 11.40 8.33 -4.77
N GLY A 183 10.74 9.03 -3.85
CA GLY A 183 9.30 9.08 -3.75
C GLY A 183 8.65 9.51 -5.06
N LEU A 184 9.13 10.60 -5.67
CA LEU A 184 8.62 11.15 -6.93
C LEU A 184 8.62 10.10 -8.05
N TRP A 185 9.74 9.41 -8.26
CA TRP A 185 9.85 8.38 -9.29
C TRP A 185 8.97 7.16 -8.99
N ILE A 186 8.93 6.70 -7.74
CA ILE A 186 8.06 5.60 -7.34
C ILE A 186 6.60 5.97 -7.60
N GLY A 187 6.16 7.15 -7.14
CA GLY A 187 4.78 7.61 -7.31
C GLY A 187 4.39 7.76 -8.77
N LEU A 188 5.28 8.30 -9.60
CA LEU A 188 5.07 8.45 -11.03
C LEU A 188 4.94 7.09 -11.72
N LEU A 189 5.92 6.20 -11.53
CA LEU A 189 5.98 4.91 -12.24
C LEU A 189 4.92 3.93 -11.73
N ALA A 190 4.78 3.75 -10.42
CA ALA A 190 3.78 2.86 -9.84
C ALA A 190 2.36 3.41 -10.02
N GLY A 191 2.20 4.74 -10.00
CA GLY A 191 0.95 5.41 -10.35
C GLY A 191 0.52 5.12 -11.78
N ALA A 192 1.44 5.30 -12.74
CA ALA A 192 1.19 5.12 -14.17
C ALA A 192 0.98 3.66 -14.58
N THR A 193 1.61 2.72 -13.88
CA THR A 193 1.55 1.29 -14.22
C THR A 193 0.62 0.54 -13.28
N VAL A 194 1.12 0.05 -12.15
CA VAL A 194 0.41 -0.88 -11.26
C VAL A 194 -0.92 -0.30 -10.78
N ALA A 195 -0.92 0.93 -10.25
CA ALA A 195 -2.11 1.55 -9.68
C ALA A 195 -3.15 1.87 -10.75
N ALA A 196 -2.78 2.50 -11.87
CA ALA A 196 -3.71 2.81 -12.95
C ALA A 196 -4.32 1.57 -13.60
N VAL A 197 -3.61 0.44 -13.62
CA VAL A 197 -4.06 -0.80 -14.26
C VAL A 197 -4.93 -1.64 -13.33
N THR A 198 -4.56 -1.73 -12.06
CA THR A 198 -5.21 -2.65 -11.10
C THR A 198 -6.05 -1.95 -10.03
N GLY A 199 -5.95 -0.63 -9.91
CA GLY A 199 -6.64 0.17 -8.89
C GLY A 199 -5.99 0.13 -7.52
N VAL A 200 -4.85 -0.57 -7.37
CA VAL A 200 -4.09 -0.73 -6.12
C VAL A 200 -2.61 -1.00 -6.42
N GLY A 201 -1.73 -1.04 -5.41
CA GLY A 201 -0.35 -1.52 -5.53
C GLY A 201 0.73 -0.45 -5.39
N ILE A 202 0.38 0.85 -5.47
CA ILE A 202 1.34 1.93 -5.18
C ILE A 202 1.84 1.88 -3.73
N ASP A 203 0.99 1.48 -2.80
CA ASP A 203 1.34 1.17 -1.41
C ASP A 203 2.43 0.12 -1.34
N MET A 204 2.26 -1.00 -2.03
CA MET A 204 3.20 -2.12 -2.00
C MET A 204 4.54 -1.74 -2.61
N VAL A 205 4.56 -1.01 -3.72
CA VAL A 205 5.81 -0.54 -4.34
C VAL A 205 6.54 0.43 -3.42
N LEU A 206 5.83 1.43 -2.87
CA LEU A 206 6.42 2.39 -1.94
C LEU A 206 6.93 1.71 -0.66
N TYR A 207 6.13 0.83 -0.08
CA TYR A 207 6.51 0.04 1.08
C TYR A 207 7.76 -0.80 0.80
N THR A 208 7.83 -1.46 -0.36
CA THR A 208 8.96 -2.32 -0.71
C THR A 208 10.24 -1.51 -0.82
N ALA A 209 10.19 -0.32 -1.41
CA ALA A 209 11.31 0.62 -1.40
C ALA A 209 11.70 1.04 0.02
N LEU A 210 10.73 1.41 0.86
CA LEU A 210 10.99 1.81 2.25
C LEU A 210 11.70 0.69 3.05
N VAL A 211 11.23 -0.55 2.93
CA VAL A 211 11.73 -1.67 3.71
C VAL A 211 13.05 -2.23 3.17
N LEU A 212 13.22 -2.31 1.85
CA LEU A 212 14.42 -2.91 1.26
C LEU A 212 15.55 -1.91 1.02
N LEU A 213 15.22 -0.69 0.56
CA LEU A 213 16.19 0.34 0.22
C LEU A 213 16.52 1.21 1.43
N CYS A 214 15.50 1.73 2.12
CA CYS A 214 15.68 2.63 3.28
C CYS A 214 15.77 1.89 4.62
N ARG A 215 15.60 0.56 4.63
CA ARG A 215 15.61 -0.29 5.84
C ARG A 215 14.67 0.23 6.93
N ALA A 216 13.51 0.72 6.50
CA ALA A 216 12.51 1.29 7.39
C ALA A 216 11.80 0.22 8.23
N ASP A 217 11.55 0.55 9.49
CA ASP A 217 10.68 -0.18 10.40
C ASP A 217 9.26 -0.23 9.83
N LEU A 218 8.62 -1.39 9.96
CA LEU A 218 7.23 -1.62 9.59
C LEU A 218 6.25 -0.65 10.28
N LYS A 219 6.61 -0.07 11.42
CA LYS A 219 5.87 1.00 12.11
C LYS A 219 5.82 2.32 11.34
N ILE A 220 6.76 2.54 10.41
CA ILE A 220 6.84 3.73 9.55
C ILE A 220 6.38 3.37 8.15
N ALA A 221 6.83 2.23 7.61
CA ALA A 221 6.59 1.83 6.23
C ALA A 221 5.09 1.55 5.95
N ILE A 222 4.41 0.80 6.82
CA ILE A 222 2.99 0.46 6.62
C ILE A 222 2.10 1.72 6.69
N PRO A 223 2.22 2.59 7.71
CA PRO A 223 1.39 3.79 7.73
C PRO A 223 1.68 4.73 6.54
N THR A 224 2.94 4.81 6.10
CA THR A 224 3.31 5.61 4.91
C THR A 224 2.65 5.04 3.64
N SER A 225 2.66 3.72 3.46
CA SER A 225 2.03 3.07 2.31
C SER A 225 0.50 3.23 2.32
N VAL A 226 -0.13 3.18 3.50
CA VAL A 226 -1.58 3.42 3.63
C VAL A 226 -1.96 4.83 3.16
N VAL A 227 -1.18 5.85 3.54
CA VAL A 227 -1.47 7.24 3.18
C VAL A 227 -1.32 7.49 1.68
N ILE A 228 -0.27 6.96 1.03
CA ILE A 228 -0.13 7.12 -0.43
C ILE A 228 -1.28 6.41 -1.16
N MET A 229 -1.68 5.23 -0.71
CA MET A 229 -2.77 4.49 -1.35
C MET A 229 -4.11 5.21 -1.20
N ALA A 230 -4.38 5.80 -0.03
CA ALA A 230 -5.55 6.66 0.17
C ALA A 230 -5.56 7.82 -0.83
N PHE A 231 -4.45 8.55 -0.93
CA PHE A 231 -4.29 9.67 -1.87
C PHE A 231 -4.52 9.24 -3.33
N THR A 232 -3.82 8.20 -3.78
CA THR A 232 -3.89 7.71 -5.16
C THR A 232 -5.28 7.16 -5.50
N SER A 233 -6.00 6.60 -4.52
CA SER A 233 -7.36 6.10 -4.74
C SER A 233 -8.38 7.20 -4.92
N VAL A 234 -8.32 8.23 -4.07
CA VAL A 234 -9.14 9.44 -4.23
C VAL A 234 -8.84 10.09 -5.57
N LEU A 235 -7.56 10.21 -5.92
CA LEU A 235 -7.13 10.76 -7.21
C LEU A 235 -7.69 9.93 -8.39
N GLY A 236 -7.59 8.60 -8.35
CA GLY A 236 -8.12 7.73 -9.39
C GLY A 236 -9.62 7.89 -9.60
N VAL A 237 -10.40 7.94 -8.51
CA VAL A 237 -11.85 8.20 -8.57
C VAL A 237 -12.13 9.58 -9.15
N VAL A 238 -11.45 10.63 -8.66
CA VAL A 238 -11.66 12.02 -9.12
C VAL A 238 -11.33 12.14 -10.61
N VAL A 239 -10.20 11.62 -11.06
CA VAL A 239 -9.78 11.68 -12.47
C VAL A 239 -10.81 11.02 -13.38
N LYS A 240 -11.32 9.85 -12.98
CA LYS A 240 -12.34 9.12 -13.77
C LYS A 240 -13.70 9.81 -13.78
N MET A 241 -14.12 10.39 -12.66
CA MET A 241 -15.37 11.14 -12.60
C MET A 241 -15.30 12.45 -13.38
N VAL A 242 -14.22 13.22 -13.23
CA VAL A 242 -14.06 14.53 -13.91
C VAL A 242 -13.86 14.38 -15.41
N SER A 243 -13.20 13.31 -15.86
CA SER A 243 -13.02 13.04 -17.30
C SER A 243 -14.28 12.54 -18.01
N GLY A 244 -15.38 12.31 -17.30
CA GLY A 244 -16.63 11.81 -17.88
C GLY A 244 -16.61 10.32 -18.23
N GLN A 245 -15.51 9.60 -18.01
CA GLN A 245 -15.46 8.14 -18.17
C GLN A 245 -16.35 7.43 -17.14
N GLY A 246 -16.47 8.03 -15.95
CA GLY A 246 -17.16 7.41 -14.82
C GLY A 246 -16.43 6.17 -14.30
N LEU A 247 -17.06 5.48 -13.35
CA LEU A 247 -16.63 4.16 -12.90
C LEU A 247 -17.38 3.10 -13.71
N ALA A 248 -16.76 1.93 -13.88
CA ALA A 248 -17.39 0.79 -14.52
C ALA A 248 -18.77 0.47 -13.90
N PRO A 249 -19.76 0.06 -14.71
CA PRO A 249 -21.05 -0.41 -14.20
C PRO A 249 -20.87 -1.54 -13.17
N GLY A 250 -21.71 -1.59 -12.14
CA GLY A 250 -21.58 -2.56 -11.05
C GLY A 250 -20.65 -2.12 -9.91
N VAL A 251 -19.81 -1.10 -10.10
CA VAL A 251 -18.93 -0.59 -9.04
C VAL A 251 -19.75 0.05 -7.92
N PHE A 252 -20.76 0.84 -8.26
CA PHE A 252 -21.55 1.59 -7.29
C PHE A 252 -22.29 0.68 -6.32
N GLU A 253 -22.88 -0.40 -6.81
CA GLU A 253 -23.69 -1.35 -6.06
C GLU A 253 -22.84 -2.16 -5.08
N ASN A 254 -21.71 -2.68 -5.56
CA ASN A 254 -20.72 -3.35 -4.74
C ASN A 254 -20.10 -2.40 -3.71
N TRP A 255 -19.83 -1.14 -4.11
CA TRP A 255 -19.31 -0.11 -3.21
C TRP A 255 -20.31 0.24 -2.13
N LEU A 256 -21.59 0.35 -2.45
CA LEU A 256 -22.65 0.68 -1.49
C LEU A 256 -22.75 -0.36 -0.37
N ALA A 257 -22.61 -1.65 -0.72
CA ALA A 257 -22.59 -2.74 0.26
C ALA A 257 -21.29 -2.76 1.10
N ALA A 258 -20.13 -2.57 0.47
CA ALA A 258 -18.84 -2.75 1.11
C ALA A 258 -18.30 -1.51 1.85
N ALA A 259 -18.51 -0.31 1.33
CA ALA A 259 -17.97 0.94 1.88
C ALA A 259 -18.18 1.13 3.40
N PRO A 260 -19.39 0.90 3.98
CA PRO A 260 -19.57 1.05 5.42
C PRO A 260 -18.72 0.07 6.23
N VAL A 261 -18.52 -1.15 5.74
CA VAL A 261 -17.68 -2.14 6.43
C VAL A 261 -16.22 -1.70 6.40
N VAL A 262 -15.72 -1.26 5.25
CA VAL A 262 -14.31 -0.91 5.06
C VAL A 262 -13.95 0.39 5.78
N ALA A 263 -14.88 1.35 5.86
CA ALA A 263 -14.71 2.61 6.58
C ALA A 263 -14.30 2.38 8.06
N ILE A 264 -14.76 1.30 8.67
CA ILE A 264 -14.41 0.90 10.05
C ILE A 264 -13.28 -0.13 10.05
N GLY A 265 -13.38 -1.17 9.21
CA GLY A 265 -12.48 -2.32 9.26
C GLY A 265 -11.01 -1.98 8.99
N ALA A 266 -10.73 -1.02 8.10
CA ALA A 266 -9.35 -0.60 7.81
C ALA A 266 -8.68 0.11 9.00
N PRO A 267 -9.27 1.14 9.64
CA PRO A 267 -8.76 1.69 10.91
C PRO A 267 -8.61 0.64 12.02
N LEU A 268 -9.56 -0.30 12.13
CA LEU A 268 -9.46 -1.39 13.11
C LEU A 268 -8.26 -2.30 12.84
N GLY A 269 -7.96 -2.60 11.58
CA GLY A 269 -6.73 -3.31 11.19
C GLY A 269 -5.47 -2.59 11.68
N VAL A 270 -5.39 -1.27 11.49
CA VAL A 270 -4.28 -0.43 11.98
C VAL A 270 -4.16 -0.51 13.51
N PHE A 271 -5.29 -0.50 14.22
CA PHE A 271 -5.33 -0.56 15.68
C PHE A 271 -4.91 -1.93 16.22
N ILE A 272 -5.44 -3.02 15.65
CA ILE A 272 -5.20 -4.39 16.12
C ILE A 272 -3.76 -4.81 15.85
N VAL A 273 -3.20 -4.46 14.68
CA VAL A 273 -1.81 -4.81 14.36
C VAL A 273 -0.80 -4.15 15.29
N ALA A 274 -1.15 -3.01 15.88
CA ALA A 274 -0.34 -2.37 16.91
C ALA A 274 -0.28 -3.17 18.23
N LYS A 275 -1.25 -4.07 18.47
CA LYS A 275 -1.30 -4.95 19.66
C LYS A 275 -0.74 -6.35 19.40
N ILE A 276 -1.14 -6.99 18.28
CA ILE A 276 -0.79 -8.39 17.97
C ILE A 276 0.58 -8.49 17.29
N GLY A 277 1.09 -7.37 16.74
CA GLY A 277 2.32 -7.33 15.95
C GLY A 277 2.03 -7.54 14.46
N ARG A 278 2.92 -7.01 13.62
CA ARG A 278 2.75 -6.96 12.16
C ARG A 278 3.12 -8.28 11.46
N LYS A 279 3.99 -9.07 12.09
CA LYS A 279 4.58 -10.28 11.52
C LYS A 279 3.54 -11.38 11.20
N PRO A 280 2.63 -11.76 12.13
CA PRO A 280 1.67 -12.83 11.85
C PRO A 280 0.71 -12.46 10.72
N THR A 281 0.20 -11.23 10.76
CA THR A 281 -0.70 -10.71 9.72
C THR A 281 -0.02 -10.69 8.35
N LEU A 282 1.21 -10.19 8.26
CA LEU A 282 1.97 -10.19 7.01
C LEU A 282 2.17 -11.61 6.46
N LEU A 283 2.42 -12.60 7.31
CA LEU A 283 2.56 -14.00 6.89
C LEU A 283 1.26 -14.53 6.27
N VAL A 284 0.13 -14.36 6.97
CA VAL A 284 -1.18 -14.80 6.46
C VAL A 284 -1.48 -14.17 5.11
N VAL A 285 -1.35 -12.85 4.99
CA VAL A 285 -1.69 -12.17 3.74
C VAL A 285 -0.68 -12.51 2.62
N ALA A 286 0.60 -12.69 2.95
CA ALA A 286 1.60 -13.15 1.98
C ALA A 286 1.27 -14.53 1.42
N THR A 287 0.82 -15.46 2.27
CA THR A 287 0.33 -16.78 1.83
C THR A 287 -0.90 -16.65 0.93
N LEU A 288 -1.86 -15.78 1.26
CA LEU A 288 -3.02 -15.52 0.41
C LEU A 288 -2.64 -14.97 -0.97
N CYS A 289 -1.64 -14.09 -1.05
CA CYS A 289 -1.17 -13.57 -2.34
C CYS A 289 -0.60 -14.67 -3.24
N VAL A 290 0.17 -15.61 -2.67
CA VAL A 290 0.69 -16.76 -3.42
C VAL A 290 -0.45 -17.69 -3.84
N GLY A 291 -1.39 -17.97 -2.93
CA GLY A 291 -2.59 -18.76 -3.24
C GLY A 291 -3.43 -18.16 -4.36
N GLN A 292 -3.63 -16.84 -4.34
CA GLN A 292 -4.34 -16.09 -5.38
C GLN A 292 -3.65 -16.18 -6.74
N PHE A 293 -2.31 -16.19 -6.78
CA PHE A 293 -1.58 -16.38 -8.03
C PHE A 293 -1.73 -17.79 -8.60
N ILE A 294 -1.63 -18.81 -7.75
CA ILE A 294 -1.90 -20.20 -8.15
C ILE A 294 -3.34 -20.34 -8.66
N TRP A 295 -4.30 -19.74 -7.97
CA TRP A 295 -5.70 -19.69 -8.40
C TRP A 295 -5.83 -19.04 -9.77
N THR A 296 -5.19 -17.88 -9.99
CA THR A 296 -5.23 -17.16 -11.27
C THR A 296 -4.68 -18.01 -12.41
N LEU A 297 -3.55 -18.70 -12.19
CA LEU A 297 -2.97 -19.60 -13.20
C LEU A 297 -3.90 -20.77 -13.51
N PHE A 298 -4.57 -21.33 -12.50
CA PHE A 298 -5.51 -22.44 -12.69
C PHE A 298 -6.77 -22.00 -13.44
N THR A 299 -7.36 -20.86 -13.08
CA THR A 299 -8.57 -20.32 -13.72
C THR A 299 -8.32 -19.96 -15.18
N GLU A 300 -7.18 -19.33 -15.49
CA GLU A 300 -6.88 -18.87 -16.85
C GLU A 300 -6.03 -19.88 -17.65
N GLN A 301 -5.83 -21.12 -17.16
CA GLN A 301 -4.95 -22.12 -17.77
C GLN A 301 -5.26 -22.40 -19.25
N GLN A 302 -6.56 -22.41 -19.62
CA GLN A 302 -6.98 -22.66 -20.99
C GLN A 302 -6.57 -21.52 -21.95
N ARG A 303 -6.53 -20.28 -21.45
CA ARG A 303 -6.12 -19.10 -22.23
C ARG A 303 -4.61 -18.92 -22.24
N LEU A 304 -3.94 -19.22 -21.13
CA LEU A 304 -2.49 -19.07 -20.98
C LEU A 304 -1.72 -20.18 -21.69
N GLY A 305 -2.24 -21.40 -21.65
CA GLY A 305 -1.47 -22.59 -21.98
C GLY A 305 -0.22 -22.75 -21.12
N LEU A 306 0.61 -23.75 -21.45
CA LEU A 306 1.85 -24.01 -20.71
C LEU A 306 2.85 -22.85 -20.84
N SER A 307 2.96 -22.25 -22.03
CA SER A 307 3.89 -21.15 -22.29
C SER A 307 3.53 -19.89 -21.50
N GLY A 308 2.25 -19.51 -21.44
CA GLY A 308 1.80 -18.35 -20.65
C GLY A 308 2.03 -18.55 -19.16
N MET A 309 1.82 -19.76 -18.64
CA MET A 309 2.13 -20.09 -17.24
C MET A 309 3.63 -20.00 -16.95
N LEU A 310 4.49 -20.49 -17.86
CA LEU A 310 5.94 -20.36 -17.72
C LEU A 310 6.39 -18.90 -17.73
N TRP A 311 5.84 -18.08 -18.63
CA TRP A 311 6.11 -16.63 -18.65
C TRP A 311 5.67 -15.93 -17.36
N ALA A 312 4.52 -16.30 -16.81
CA ALA A 312 4.06 -15.75 -15.53
C ALA A 312 5.00 -16.13 -14.36
N LEU A 313 5.48 -17.38 -14.32
CA LEU A 313 6.46 -17.83 -13.32
C LEU A 313 7.81 -17.12 -13.49
N LEU A 314 8.28 -16.96 -14.72
CA LEU A 314 9.50 -16.20 -15.03
C LEU A 314 9.36 -14.73 -14.64
N ALA A 315 8.18 -14.13 -14.83
CA ALA A 315 7.92 -12.76 -14.40
C ALA A 315 7.97 -12.61 -12.87
N VAL A 316 7.41 -13.57 -12.11
CA VAL A 316 7.56 -13.62 -10.65
C VAL A 316 9.04 -13.74 -10.25
N ALA A 317 9.78 -14.64 -10.90
CA ALA A 317 11.22 -14.80 -10.63
C ALA A 317 12.01 -13.52 -10.94
N ALA A 318 11.67 -12.81 -12.03
CA ALA A 318 12.28 -11.54 -12.37
C ALA A 318 11.96 -10.45 -11.34
N CYS A 319 10.72 -10.36 -10.84
CA CYS A 319 10.37 -9.45 -9.76
C CYS A 319 11.14 -9.76 -8.47
N LEU A 320 11.27 -11.04 -8.10
CA LEU A 320 12.07 -11.45 -6.93
C LEU A 320 13.55 -11.10 -7.08
N ALA A 321 14.13 -11.29 -8.27
CA ALA A 321 15.49 -10.87 -8.57
C ALA A 321 15.63 -9.34 -8.44
N GLY A 322 14.64 -8.58 -8.92
CA GLY A 322 14.57 -7.13 -8.73
C GLY A 322 14.53 -6.71 -7.26
N PHE A 323 13.75 -7.41 -6.41
CA PHE A 323 13.73 -7.17 -4.98
C PHE A 323 15.07 -7.47 -4.31
N GLU A 324 15.75 -8.55 -4.70
CA GLU A 324 17.08 -8.86 -4.18
C GLU A 324 18.12 -7.80 -4.61
N LEU A 325 18.03 -7.29 -5.84
CA LEU A 325 18.87 -6.18 -6.31
C LEU A 325 18.63 -4.91 -5.48
N LEU A 326 17.36 -4.52 -5.28
CA LEU A 326 16.99 -3.39 -4.42
C LEU A 326 17.51 -3.56 -3.00
N ARG A 327 17.42 -4.78 -2.44
CA ARG A 327 17.93 -5.12 -1.11
C ARG A 327 19.45 -4.95 -1.00
N ARG A 328 20.19 -5.42 -2.01
CA ARG A 328 21.66 -5.27 -2.09
C ARG A 328 22.05 -3.80 -2.22
N TRP A 329 21.37 -3.04 -3.07
CA TRP A 329 21.58 -1.60 -3.19
C TRP A 329 21.30 -0.88 -1.86
N GLY A 330 20.21 -1.24 -1.17
CA GLY A 330 19.93 -0.71 0.17
C GLY A 330 21.06 -1.01 1.17
N ALA A 331 21.64 -2.21 1.12
CA ALA A 331 22.77 -2.56 1.99
C ALA A 331 24.02 -1.72 1.70
N VAL A 332 24.33 -1.48 0.42
CA VAL A 332 25.45 -0.60 0.02
C VAL A 332 25.22 0.83 0.48
N LEU A 333 24.04 1.40 0.23
CA LEU A 333 23.71 2.77 0.62
C LEU A 333 23.81 2.98 2.14
N VAL A 334 23.28 2.02 2.91
CA VAL A 334 23.38 2.05 4.38
C VAL A 334 24.84 1.97 4.84
N GLY A 335 25.64 1.10 4.20
CA GLY A 335 27.07 0.97 4.48
C GLY A 335 27.86 2.24 4.17
N GLU A 336 27.63 2.86 3.02
CA GLU A 336 28.26 4.14 2.63
C GLU A 336 27.91 5.26 3.62
N LYS A 337 26.66 5.30 4.10
CA LYS A 337 26.24 6.31 5.07
C LYS A 337 26.91 6.09 6.44
N ALA A 338 27.00 4.84 6.90
CA ALA A 338 27.70 4.50 8.13
C ALA A 338 29.17 4.91 8.06
N ALA A 339 29.86 4.58 6.95
CA ALA A 339 31.25 4.96 6.73
C ALA A 339 31.46 6.49 6.73
N LYS A 340 30.54 7.25 6.11
CA LYS A 340 30.57 8.73 6.15
C LYS A 340 30.37 9.28 7.56
N ALA A 341 29.48 8.68 8.35
CA ALA A 341 29.26 9.09 9.74
C ALA A 341 30.50 8.83 10.61
N ASP A 342 31.13 7.68 10.46
CA ASP A 342 32.36 7.32 11.17
C ASP A 342 33.52 8.27 10.80
N ALA A 343 33.69 8.58 9.52
CA ALA A 343 34.70 9.56 9.07
C ALA A 343 34.45 10.98 9.62
N ALA A 344 33.19 11.40 9.74
CA ALA A 344 32.81 12.69 10.32
C ALA A 344 33.06 12.76 11.83
N LEU A 345 32.98 11.64 12.54
CA LEU A 345 33.31 11.55 13.97
C LEU A 345 34.83 11.59 14.19
N LEU A 346 35.60 10.89 13.35
CA LEU A 346 37.07 10.90 13.41
C LEU A 346 37.67 12.28 13.12
N THR A 347 37.05 13.07 12.23
CA THR A 347 37.49 14.44 11.92
C THR A 347 37.10 15.48 12.99
N LYS A 348 36.12 15.16 13.85
CA LYS A 348 35.69 16.04 14.97
C LYS A 348 36.34 15.69 16.32
N ALA A 349 37.14 14.63 16.39
CA ALA A 349 37.88 14.31 17.60
C ALA A 349 38.96 15.39 17.85
N PRO A 350 39.06 15.98 19.06
CA PRO A 350 40.09 16.96 19.35
C PRO A 350 41.48 16.31 19.20
N PRO A 351 42.51 17.07 18.76
CA PRO A 351 43.87 16.54 18.68
C PRO A 351 44.25 16.00 20.07
N LYS A 352 44.77 14.77 20.09
CA LYS A 352 45.30 14.16 21.32
C LYS A 352 46.27 15.15 21.94
N THR A 353 45.92 15.65 23.12
CA THR A 353 46.82 16.47 23.93
C THR A 353 48.00 15.58 24.26
N GLU A 354 49.13 15.84 23.59
CA GLU A 354 50.40 15.21 23.96
C GLU A 354 50.67 15.55 25.42
N LEU A 355 50.70 14.51 26.26
CA LEU A 355 51.17 14.63 27.64
C LEU A 355 52.60 15.18 27.59
N PRO A 356 52.93 16.22 28.37
CA PRO A 356 54.29 16.75 28.40
C PRO A 356 55.22 15.64 28.89
N GLN A 357 56.20 15.29 28.04
CA GLN A 357 57.33 14.46 28.45
C GLN A 357 58.15 15.26 29.47
N SER A 358 58.29 14.68 30.66
CA SER A 358 59.02 15.19 31.82
C SER A 358 60.50 15.38 31.56
#